data_AF-A0A6M2DWQ4-F1
#
_entry.id   AF-A0A6M2DWQ4-F1
#
_cell.length_a   1.000
_cell.length_b   1.000
_cell.length_c   1.000
_cell.angle_alpha   90.00
_cell.angle_beta   90.00
_cell.angle_gamma   90.00
#
_symmetry.space_group_name_H-M   'P 1'
#
loop_
_entity.id
_entity.type
_entity.pdbx_description
1 polymer ?
#
loop_
_entity_poly.entity_id
_entity_poly.type
_entity_poly.pdbx_seq_one_letter_code
_entity_poly.pdbx_strand_id
1 'polypeptide(L)'
;MAKIIAQIIVLGGQVVARAFAKALQQEIRASQEAAKRAGGGRQGQNRAEANARSGITLEEAQQILNVDKLDPELVKKNYDFLFAANDKAKGGSFYLQSKVVRAKERIDQELKNMNETKTEKSETAKT
;
A
#
# COMPACT_ATOMS: atom_id res chain seq x y z
N MET A 1 10.14 -4.92 -58.00
CA MET A 1 11.05 -4.77 -56.84
C MET A 1 10.45 -3.88 -55.74
N ALA A 2 10.14 -2.60 -55.99
CA ALA A 2 9.60 -1.69 -54.96
C ALA A 2 8.30 -2.18 -54.27
N LYS A 3 7.41 -2.84 -55.00
CA LYS A 3 6.13 -3.37 -54.47
C LYS A 3 6.33 -4.46 -53.39
N ILE A 4 7.36 -5.31 -53.54
CA ILE A 4 7.66 -6.39 -52.61
C ILE A 4 8.28 -5.83 -51.32
N ILE A 5 9.20 -4.86 -51.46
CA ILE A 5 9.83 -4.17 -50.31
C ILE A 5 8.78 -3.41 -49.49
N ALA A 6 7.86 -2.70 -50.14
CA ALA A 6 6.77 -2.00 -49.47
C ALA A 6 5.85 -2.97 -48.69
N GLN A 7 5.54 -4.14 -49.26
CA GLN A 7 4.72 -5.16 -48.59
C GLN A 7 5.41 -5.73 -47.35
N ILE A 8 6.72 -6.00 -47.43
CA ILE A 8 7.50 -6.49 -46.28
C ILE A 8 7.54 -5.46 -45.16
N ILE A 9 7.73 -4.17 -45.47
CA ILE A 9 7.75 -3.09 -44.49
C ILE A 9 6.38 -2.94 -43.81
N VAL A 10 5.28 -2.98 -44.58
CA VAL A 10 3.92 -2.88 -44.03
C VAL A 10 3.59 -4.09 -43.13
N LEU A 11 3.92 -5.31 -43.56
CA LEU A 11 3.70 -6.51 -42.76
C LEU A 11 4.53 -6.47 -41.46
N GLY A 12 5.82 -6.12 -41.56
CA GLY A 12 6.72 -6.03 -40.41
C GLY A 12 6.29 -4.94 -39.43
N GLY A 13 5.90 -3.77 -39.93
CA GLY A 13 5.44 -2.64 -39.11
C GLY A 13 4.17 -2.94 -38.32
N GLN A 14 3.21 -3.67 -38.92
CA GLN A 14 1.98 -4.07 -38.22
C GLN A 14 2.25 -5.02 -37.04
N VAL A 15 3.21 -5.93 -37.17
CA VAL A 15 3.58 -6.85 -36.09
C VAL A 15 4.22 -6.09 -34.92
N VAL A 16 5.16 -5.18 -35.22
CA VAL A 16 5.83 -4.35 -34.21
C VAL A 16 4.84 -3.41 -33.51
N ALA A 17 3.98 -2.73 -34.26
CA ALA A 17 2.97 -1.84 -33.69
C ALA A 17 1.98 -2.58 -32.77
N ARG A 18 1.53 -3.77 -33.17
CA ARG A 18 0.64 -4.61 -32.33
C ARG A 18 1.34 -5.11 -31.07
N ALA A 19 2.63 -5.47 -31.15
CA ALA A 19 3.40 -5.90 -29.99
C ALA A 19 3.57 -4.73 -28.99
N PHE A 20 3.88 -3.54 -29.48
CA PHE A 20 4.03 -2.34 -28.65
C PHE A 20 2.70 -1.94 -27.99
N ALA A 21 1.59 -1.97 -28.73
CA ALA A 21 0.26 -1.72 -28.17
C ALA A 21 -0.12 -2.75 -27.09
N LYS A 22 0.20 -4.03 -27.30
CA LYS A 22 -0.02 -5.08 -26.28
C LYS A 22 0.82 -4.86 -25.03
N ALA A 23 2.09 -4.48 -25.18
CA ALA A 23 2.98 -4.20 -24.05
C ALA A 23 2.46 -3.02 -23.22
N LEU A 24 2.09 -1.90 -23.87
CA LEU A 24 1.47 -0.75 -23.20
C LEU A 24 0.18 -1.14 -22.49
N GLN A 25 -0.68 -1.93 -23.14
CA GLN A 25 -1.93 -2.37 -22.53
C GLN A 25 -1.69 -3.27 -21.31
N GLN A 26 -0.66 -4.13 -21.35
CA GLN A 26 -0.27 -4.96 -20.21
C GLN A 26 0.27 -4.14 -19.05
N GLU A 27 1.13 -3.16 -19.32
CA GLU A 27 1.68 -2.27 -18.30
C GLU A 27 0.57 -1.45 -17.64
N ILE A 28 -0.35 -0.88 -18.43
CA ILE A 28 -1.49 -0.12 -17.90
C ILE A 28 -2.38 -1.02 -17.03
N ARG A 29 -2.64 -2.27 -17.44
CA ARG A 29 -3.43 -3.22 -16.65
C ARG A 29 -2.72 -3.60 -15.35
N ALA A 30 -1.44 -3.95 -15.42
CA ALA A 30 -0.64 -4.28 -14.24
C ALA A 30 -0.56 -3.09 -13.26
N SER A 31 -0.38 -1.87 -13.78
CA SER A 31 -0.35 -0.65 -12.99
C SER A 31 -1.71 -0.32 -12.37
N GLN A 32 -2.82 -0.54 -13.10
CA GLN A 32 -4.17 -0.38 -12.56
C GLN A 32 -4.49 -1.44 -11.50
N GLU A 33 -4.06 -2.68 -11.67
CA GLU A 33 -4.25 -3.75 -10.68
C GLU A 33 -3.43 -3.50 -9.41
N ALA A 34 -2.19 -3.01 -9.55
CA ALA A 34 -1.39 -2.58 -8.42
C ALA A 34 -2.04 -1.39 -7.68
N ALA A 35 -2.52 -0.39 -8.42
CA ALA A 35 -3.24 0.75 -7.86
C ALA A 35 -4.51 0.29 -7.13
N LYS A 36 -5.32 -0.60 -7.71
CA LYS A 36 -6.53 -1.15 -7.08
C LYS A 36 -6.23 -1.88 -5.77
N ARG A 37 -5.17 -2.70 -5.73
CA ARG A 37 -4.73 -3.38 -4.50
C ARG A 37 -4.27 -2.40 -3.42
N ALA A 38 -3.62 -1.31 -3.83
CA ALA A 38 -3.20 -0.24 -2.92
C ALA A 38 -4.36 0.69 -2.49
N GLY A 39 -5.57 0.52 -3.02
CA GLY A 39 -6.74 1.36 -2.73
C GLY A 39 -7.09 2.38 -3.81
N GLY A 40 -6.19 2.63 -4.77
CA GLY A 40 -6.40 3.48 -5.95
C GLY A 40 -6.61 4.97 -5.61
N GLY A 41 -6.32 5.85 -6.57
CA GLY A 41 -6.57 7.29 -6.43
C GLY A 41 -5.96 7.90 -5.15
N ARG A 42 -6.69 8.84 -4.55
CA ARG A 42 -6.26 9.60 -3.37
C ARG A 42 -6.06 8.74 -2.13
N GLN A 43 -6.82 7.65 -1.99
CA GLN A 43 -6.68 6.71 -0.87
C GLN A 43 -5.39 5.88 -0.96
N GLY A 44 -5.02 5.44 -2.17
CA GLY A 44 -3.74 4.76 -2.41
C GLY A 44 -2.53 5.67 -2.20
N GLN A 45 -2.64 6.94 -2.60
CA GLN A 45 -1.59 7.94 -2.35
C GLN A 45 -1.40 8.19 -0.85
N ASN A 46 -2.48 8.37 -0.09
CA ASN A 46 -2.42 8.53 1.36
C ASN A 46 -1.78 7.32 2.06
N ARG A 47 -2.06 6.10 1.61
CA ARG A 47 -1.42 4.88 2.15
C ARG A 47 0.07 4.82 1.84
N ALA A 48 0.48 5.17 0.63
CA ALA A 48 1.88 5.22 0.25
C ALA A 48 2.65 6.26 1.08
N GLU A 49 2.06 7.44 1.29
CA GLU A 49 2.62 8.47 2.17
C GLU A 49 2.70 8.01 3.63
N ALA A 50 1.65 7.38 4.16
CA ALA A 50 1.65 6.85 5.52
C ALA A 50 2.76 5.79 5.71
N ASN A 51 2.92 4.87 4.76
CA ASN A 51 4.00 3.88 4.76
C ASN A 51 5.38 4.56 4.70
N ALA A 52 5.55 5.62 3.89
CA ALA A 52 6.80 6.35 3.81
C ALA A 52 7.15 7.08 5.12
N ARG A 53 6.13 7.59 5.84
CA ARG A 53 6.31 8.26 7.13
C ARG A 53 6.68 7.31 8.26
N SER A 54 6.00 6.16 8.37
CA SER A 54 6.30 5.14 9.38
C SER A 54 7.54 4.30 9.03
N GLY A 55 7.90 4.25 7.76
CA GLY A 55 8.98 3.41 7.22
C GLY A 55 8.62 1.91 7.13
N ILE A 56 7.34 1.55 7.30
CA ILE A 56 6.83 0.18 7.29
C ILE A 56 5.41 0.13 6.72
N THR A 57 5.00 -1.01 6.17
CA THR A 57 3.64 -1.20 5.64
C THR A 57 2.62 -1.45 6.75
N LEU A 58 1.32 -1.38 6.42
CA LEU A 58 0.26 -1.75 7.37
C LEU A 58 0.36 -3.23 7.74
N GLU A 59 0.66 -4.09 6.76
CA GLU A 59 0.80 -5.53 6.97
C GLU A 59 1.99 -5.84 7.90
N GLU A 60 3.13 -5.17 7.71
CA GLU A 60 4.29 -5.29 8.61
C GLU A 60 3.93 -4.81 10.02
N ALA A 61 3.20 -3.69 10.15
CA ALA A 61 2.76 -3.18 11.44
C ALA A 61 1.82 -4.15 12.18
N GLN A 62 0.89 -4.78 11.45
CA GLN A 62 0.00 -5.81 11.99
C GLN A 62 0.77 -7.04 12.47
N GLN A 63 1.79 -7.47 11.73
CA GLN A 63 2.65 -8.59 12.12
C GLN A 63 3.48 -8.24 13.37
N ILE A 64 4.09 -7.06 13.42
CA ILE A 64 4.87 -6.61 14.58
C ILE A 64 4.01 -6.58 15.85
N LEU A 65 2.78 -6.07 15.76
CA LEU A 65 1.86 -6.00 16.91
C LEU A 65 1.01 -7.25 17.10
N ASN A 66 1.18 -8.27 16.26
CA ASN A 66 0.42 -9.52 16.29
C ASN A 66 -1.11 -9.28 16.33
N VAL A 67 -1.63 -8.55 15.35
CA VAL A 67 -3.06 -8.21 15.25
C VAL A 67 -3.64 -8.47 13.86
N ASP A 68 -4.65 -9.32 13.79
CA ASP A 68 -5.35 -9.62 12.52
C ASP A 68 -6.43 -8.58 12.18
N LYS A 69 -6.95 -7.91 13.20
CA LYS A 69 -7.99 -6.87 13.10
C LYS A 69 -7.47 -5.58 13.72
N LEU A 70 -7.81 -4.44 13.11
CA LEU A 70 -7.51 -3.12 13.64
C LEU A 70 -8.49 -2.76 14.77
N ASP A 71 -8.43 -3.52 15.86
CA ASP A 71 -9.16 -3.26 17.09
C ASP A 71 -8.29 -2.38 18.02
N PRO A 72 -8.70 -1.13 18.34
CA PRO A 72 -7.91 -0.21 19.15
C PRO A 72 -7.49 -0.78 20.51
N GLU A 73 -8.34 -1.58 21.16
CA GLU A 73 -8.04 -2.14 22.48
C GLU A 73 -6.95 -3.20 22.40
N LEU A 74 -7.06 -4.10 21.40
CA LEU A 74 -6.08 -5.14 21.16
C LEU A 74 -4.73 -4.56 20.74
N VAL A 75 -4.74 -3.56 19.85
CA VAL A 75 -3.54 -2.83 19.41
C VAL A 75 -2.83 -2.20 20.61
N LYS A 76 -3.59 -1.49 21.47
CA LYS A 76 -3.03 -0.86 22.67
C LYS A 76 -2.43 -1.91 23.62
N LYS A 77 -3.15 -2.99 23.89
CA LYS A 77 -2.69 -4.08 24.78
C LYS A 77 -1.38 -4.69 24.29
N ASN A 78 -1.31 -5.07 23.02
CA ASN A 78 -0.13 -5.72 22.46
C ASN A 78 1.04 -4.74 22.36
N TYR A 79 0.78 -3.48 22.01
CA TYR A 79 1.80 -2.43 22.04
C TYR A 79 2.39 -2.25 23.45
N ASP A 80 1.56 -2.07 24.48
CA ASP A 80 2.02 -1.83 25.84
C ASP A 80 2.90 -3.01 26.33
N PHE A 81 2.49 -4.24 26.03
CA PHE A 81 3.26 -5.45 26.32
C PHE A 81 4.61 -5.47 25.59
N LEU A 82 4.62 -5.33 24.25
CA LEU A 82 5.83 -5.42 23.44
C LEU A 82 6.79 -4.27 23.71
N PHE A 83 6.27 -3.06 23.95
CA PHE A 83 7.08 -1.89 24.26
C PHE A 83 7.81 -2.06 25.59
N ALA A 84 7.11 -2.55 26.63
CA ALA A 84 7.69 -2.81 27.94
C ALA A 84 8.68 -3.98 27.93
N ALA A 85 8.41 -5.02 27.13
CA ALA A 85 9.29 -6.18 26.97
C ALA A 85 10.61 -5.84 26.26
N ASN A 86 10.61 -4.82 25.39
CA ASN A 86 11.80 -4.39 24.63
C ASN A 86 12.50 -3.16 25.24
N ASP A 87 12.17 -2.78 26.47
CA ASP A 87 12.82 -1.67 27.18
C ASP A 87 14.33 -1.92 27.34
N LYS A 88 15.16 -0.96 26.88
CA LYS A 88 16.63 -1.03 27.00
C LYS A 88 17.08 -1.19 28.45
N ALA A 89 16.40 -0.56 29.40
CA ALA A 89 16.75 -0.65 30.81
C ALA A 89 16.61 -2.07 31.38
N LYS A 90 15.81 -2.91 30.71
CA LYS A 90 15.57 -4.31 31.07
C LYS A 90 16.32 -5.30 30.17
N GLY A 91 17.32 -4.83 29.41
CA GLY A 91 18.08 -5.65 28.47
C GLY A 91 17.42 -5.84 27.10
N GLY A 92 16.34 -5.10 26.81
CA GLY A 92 15.69 -5.09 25.52
C GLY A 92 16.46 -4.34 24.42
N SER A 93 16.01 -4.50 23.17
CA SER A 93 16.62 -3.83 22.02
C SER A 93 15.90 -2.53 21.69
N PHE A 94 16.65 -1.43 21.65
CA PHE A 94 16.12 -0.14 21.19
C PHE A 94 15.51 -0.22 19.80
N TYR A 95 16.15 -1.00 18.93
CA TYR A 95 15.72 -1.14 17.55
C TYR A 95 14.34 -1.82 17.49
N LEU A 96 14.18 -2.91 18.26
CA LEU A 96 12.89 -3.61 18.35
C LEU A 96 11.82 -2.74 19.01
N GLN A 97 12.15 -2.04 20.10
CA GLN A 97 11.23 -1.09 20.73
C GLN A 97 10.81 0.03 19.75
N SER A 98 11.75 0.55 18.97
CA SER A 98 11.47 1.56 17.94
C SER A 98 10.55 1.00 16.84
N LYS A 99 10.75 -0.26 16.42
CA LYS A 99 9.86 -0.93 15.46
C LYS A 99 8.43 -1.11 16.00
N VAL A 100 8.28 -1.44 17.28
CA VAL A 100 6.97 -1.50 17.96
C VAL A 100 6.27 -0.14 17.96
N VAL A 101 7.01 0.95 18.20
CA VAL A 101 6.47 2.32 18.11
C VAL A 101 6.01 2.65 16.70
N ARG A 102 6.85 2.40 15.67
CA ARG A 102 6.48 2.64 14.26
C ARG A 102 5.26 1.84 13.84
N ALA A 103 5.13 0.61 14.31
CA ALA A 103 3.96 -0.24 14.04
C ALA A 103 2.68 0.38 14.59
N LYS A 104 2.71 0.87 15.84
CA LYS A 104 1.57 1.57 16.43
C LYS A 104 1.22 2.84 15.66
N GLU A 105 2.19 3.70 15.37
CA GLU A 105 1.98 4.93 14.60
C GLU A 105 1.29 4.65 13.25
N ARG A 106 1.70 3.57 12.56
CA ARG A 106 1.13 3.19 11.27
C ARG A 106 -0.32 2.69 11.38
N ILE A 107 -0.63 1.90 12.41
CA ILE A 107 -1.99 1.40 12.66
C ILE A 107 -2.91 2.55 13.09
N ASP A 108 -2.46 3.43 13.98
CA ASP A 108 -3.24 4.58 14.46
C ASP A 108 -3.61 5.53 13.30
N GLN A 109 -2.69 5.73 12.35
CA GLN A 109 -2.98 6.47 11.12
C GLN A 109 -4.05 5.78 10.26
N GLU A 110 -4.01 4.46 10.10
CA GLU A 110 -5.06 3.75 9.34
C GLU A 110 -6.42 3.86 10.02
N LEU A 111 -6.47 3.69 11.35
CA LEU A 111 -7.69 3.83 12.15
C LEU A 111 -8.30 5.23 12.00
N LYS A 112 -7.47 6.27 12.03
CA LYS A 112 -7.90 7.65 11.79
C LYS A 112 -8.49 7.82 10.39
N ASN A 113 -7.79 7.36 9.36
CA ASN A 113 -8.26 7.45 7.97
C ASN A 113 -9.59 6.70 7.76
N MET A 114 -9.77 5.54 8.41
CA MET A 114 -11.01 4.77 8.35
C MET A 114 -12.18 5.51 9.02
N ASN A 115 -11.93 6.20 10.14
CA ASN A 115 -12.95 6.99 10.82
C ASN A 115 -13.36 8.22 10.01
N GLU A 116 -12.41 8.94 9.42
CA GLU A 116 -12.68 10.07 8.52
C GLU A 116 -13.52 9.63 7.31
N THR A 117 -13.16 8.52 6.69
CA THR A 117 -13.91 7.95 5.55
C THR A 117 -15.35 7.55 5.94
N LYS A 118 -15.57 7.08 7.17
CA LYS A 118 -16.92 6.72 7.67
C LYS A 118 -17.77 7.96 7.91
N THR A 119 -17.20 9.02 8.49
CA THR A 119 -17.90 10.28 8.74
C THR A 119 -18.35 10.93 7.43
N GLU A 120 -17.46 11.05 6.44
CA GLU A 120 -17.76 11.63 5.12
C GLU A 120 -18.92 10.90 4.41
N LYS A 121 -18.95 9.56 4.46
CA LYS A 121 -20.01 8.74 3.88
C LYS A 121 -21.35 8.89 4.62
N SER A 122 -21.32 9.13 5.92
CA SER A 122 -22.53 9.32 6.74
C SER A 122 -23.19 10.69 6.53
N GLU A 123 -22.42 11.70 6.13
CA GLU A 123 -22.91 13.04 5.82
C GLU A 123 -23.48 13.11 4.40
N THR A 124 -22.81 12.47 3.43
CA THR A 124 -23.33 12.37 2.05
C THR A 124 -24.59 11.52 1.92
N ALA A 125 -24.79 10.52 2.79
CA ALA A 125 -26.02 9.70 2.80
C ALA A 125 -27.24 10.39 3.46
N LYS A 126 -27.04 11.54 4.13
CA LYS A 126 -28.11 12.34 4.75
C LYS A 126 -28.57 13.51 3.88
N THR A 127 -27.95 13.71 2.72
CA THR A 127 -28.28 14.75 1.73
C THR A 127 -28.98 14.10 0.54
#